data_AF-A0A8S8XWY2-F1
#
_entry.id   AF-A0A8S8XWY2-F1
#
_cell.length_a   1.000
_cell.length_b   1.000
_cell.length_c   1.000
_cell.angle_alpha   90.00
_cell.angle_beta   90.00
_cell.angle_gamma   90.00
#
_symmetry.space_group_name_H-M   'P 1'
#
loop_
_entity.id
_entity.type
_entity.pdbx_description
1 polymer ?
#
loop_
_entity_poly.entity_id
_entity_poly.type
_entity_poly.pdbx_seq_one_letter_code
_entity_poly.pdbx_strand_id
1 'polypeptide(L)'
;MAEASREERLKREALEYHEASPRGKIKVVPTKPHATAHELSLAYSPGVAYPCLEIAERPEDAYRYTSKGNLVAVISNGTAVLGLGDIGAWPANRSWKERGSS
;
A
#
# COMPACT_ATOMS: atom_id res chain seq x y z
N MET A 1 21.78 30.12 -13.31
CA MET A 1 20.55 29.92 -14.13
C MET A 1 20.36 28.48 -14.62
N ALA A 2 21.43 27.71 -14.91
CA ALA A 2 21.30 26.30 -15.34
C ALA A 2 20.86 25.31 -14.24
N GLU A 3 21.03 25.66 -12.96
CA GLU A 3 20.69 24.80 -11.83
C GLU A 3 19.20 24.87 -11.46
N ALA A 4 18.61 26.06 -11.46
CA ALA A 4 17.18 26.29 -11.24
C ALA A 4 16.31 25.55 -12.28
N SER A 5 16.73 25.56 -13.56
CA SER A 5 15.99 24.85 -14.62
C SER A 5 16.06 23.33 -14.50
N ARG A 6 17.11 22.79 -13.87
CA ARG A 6 17.25 21.35 -13.59
C ARG A 6 16.33 20.92 -12.44
N GLU A 7 16.25 21.74 -11.39
CA GLU A 7 15.35 21.49 -10.25
C GLU A 7 13.87 21.58 -10.68
N GLU A 8 13.50 22.59 -11.46
CA GLU A 8 12.15 22.74 -12.02
C GLU A 8 11.75 21.56 -12.91
N ARG A 9 12.69 21.08 -13.75
CA ARG A 9 12.47 19.91 -14.58
C ARG A 9 12.26 18.65 -13.73
N LEU A 10 13.11 18.42 -12.73
CA LEU A 10 12.99 17.28 -11.82
C LEU A 10 11.68 17.32 -11.04
N LYS A 11 11.26 18.49 -10.57
CA LYS A 11 9.98 18.69 -9.90
C LYS A 11 8.82 18.30 -10.81
N ARG A 12 8.81 18.77 -12.05
CA ARG A 12 7.75 18.43 -13.02
C ARG A 12 7.72 16.93 -13.30
N GLU A 13 8.86 16.33 -13.61
CA GLU A 13 8.99 14.89 -13.87
C GLU A 13 8.53 14.05 -12.66
N ALA A 14 8.87 14.46 -11.44
CA ALA A 14 8.44 13.77 -10.22
C ALA A 14 6.92 13.83 -10.01
N LEU A 15 6.29 14.97 -10.31
CA LEU A 15 4.84 15.13 -10.21
C LEU A 15 4.12 14.28 -11.27
N GLU A 16 4.56 14.37 -12.53
CA GLU A 16 4.03 13.57 -13.63
C GLU A 16 4.17 12.07 -13.36
N TYR A 17 5.34 11.63 -12.86
CA TYR A 17 5.60 10.23 -12.52
C TYR A 17 4.63 9.67 -11.45
N HIS A 18 4.30 10.44 -10.41
CA HIS A 18 3.38 9.97 -9.35
C HIS A 18 1.90 10.10 -9.73
N GLU A 19 1.55 10.97 -10.68
CA GLU A 19 0.19 11.16 -11.20
C GLU A 19 -0.16 10.18 -12.33
N ALA A 20 0.83 9.70 -13.07
CA ALA A 20 0.63 8.71 -14.13
C ALA A 20 -0.13 7.48 -13.61
N SER A 21 -1.02 6.92 -14.45
CA SER A 21 -1.81 5.74 -14.08
C SER A 21 -0.96 4.47 -14.11
N PRO A 22 -1.05 3.58 -13.10
CA PRO A 22 -1.81 3.73 -11.86
C PRO A 22 -1.13 4.70 -10.89
N ARG A 23 -1.93 5.60 -10.28
CA ARG A 23 -1.41 6.64 -9.37
C ARG A 23 -0.66 6.04 -8.20
N GLY A 24 0.42 6.72 -7.79
CA GLY A 24 1.28 6.25 -6.71
C GLY A 24 2.25 5.15 -7.16
N LYS A 25 2.90 4.51 -6.19
CA LYS A 25 4.02 3.58 -6.46
C LYS A 25 3.77 2.15 -5.99
N ILE A 26 2.66 1.90 -5.30
CA ILE A 26 2.36 0.61 -4.68
C ILE A 26 1.19 -0.01 -5.42
N LYS A 27 1.31 -1.30 -5.74
CA LYS A 27 0.25 -2.14 -6.30
C LYS A 27 0.17 -3.45 -5.51
N VAL A 28 -1.05 -3.92 -5.25
CA VAL A 28 -1.29 -5.26 -4.69
C VAL A 28 -1.73 -6.17 -5.83
N VAL A 29 -1.08 -7.32 -5.98
CA VAL A 29 -1.36 -8.30 -7.04
C VAL A 29 -1.53 -9.68 -6.41
N PRO A 30 -2.59 -10.44 -6.76
CA PRO A 30 -2.72 -11.82 -6.30
C PRO A 30 -1.55 -12.70 -6.75
N THR A 31 -1.07 -13.57 -5.87
CA THR A 31 0.05 -14.49 -6.18
C THR A 31 -0.42 -15.88 -6.64
N LYS A 32 -1.73 -16.16 -6.56
CA LYS A 32 -2.33 -17.45 -6.90
C LYS A 32 -3.33 -17.31 -8.07
N PRO A 33 -3.53 -18.37 -8.88
CA PRO A 33 -4.58 -18.40 -9.89
C PRO A 33 -5.97 -18.10 -9.30
N HIS A 34 -6.79 -17.39 -10.05
CA HIS A 34 -8.10 -16.90 -9.60
C HIS A 34 -9.08 -16.67 -10.78
N ALA A 35 -8.89 -17.39 -11.89
CA ALA A 35 -9.67 -17.24 -13.11
C ALA A 35 -10.87 -18.19 -13.18
N THR A 36 -10.85 -19.31 -12.45
CA THR A 36 -11.91 -20.32 -12.49
C THR A 36 -12.73 -20.36 -11.20
N ALA A 37 -13.96 -20.89 -11.28
CA ALA A 37 -14.82 -21.09 -10.09
C ALA A 37 -14.15 -22.00 -9.05
N HIS A 38 -13.39 -23.00 -9.50
CA HIS A 38 -12.62 -23.87 -8.61
C HIS A 38 -11.52 -23.09 -7.88
N GLU A 39 -10.73 -22.29 -8.59
CA GLU A 39 -9.68 -21.45 -8.00
C GLU A 39 -10.24 -20.42 -7.02
N LEU A 40 -11.38 -19.81 -7.34
CA LEU A 40 -12.08 -18.90 -6.43
C LEU A 40 -12.57 -19.63 -5.18
N SER A 41 -13.06 -20.86 -5.30
CA SER A 41 -13.49 -21.68 -4.16
C SER A 41 -12.31 -22.08 -3.26
N LEU A 42 -11.09 -22.15 -3.79
CA LEU A 42 -9.87 -22.38 -3.01
C LEU A 42 -9.36 -21.11 -2.33
N ALA A 43 -9.38 -19.98 -3.05
CA ALA A 43 -8.92 -18.69 -2.55
C ALA A 43 -9.88 -18.06 -1.52
N TYR A 44 -11.16 -18.37 -1.62
CA TYR A 44 -12.24 -17.88 -0.77
C TYR A 44 -13.03 -19.03 -0.17
N SER A 45 -14.28 -18.78 0.24
CA SER A 45 -15.17 -19.79 0.77
C SER A 45 -15.48 -20.86 -0.30
N PRO A 46 -15.47 -22.15 0.05
CA PRO A 46 -15.21 -22.72 1.38
C PRO A 46 -13.73 -23.00 1.70
N GLY A 47 -12.83 -22.96 0.71
CA GLY A 47 -11.45 -23.43 0.83
C GLY A 47 -10.57 -22.66 1.82
N VAL A 48 -10.79 -21.35 1.99
CA VAL A 48 -10.05 -20.51 2.94
C VAL A 48 -10.23 -20.93 4.41
N ALA A 49 -11.27 -21.70 4.74
CA ALA A 49 -11.53 -22.16 6.10
C ALA A 49 -10.42 -23.09 6.64
N TYR A 50 -9.83 -23.92 5.78
CA TYR A 50 -8.81 -24.88 6.20
C TYR A 50 -7.52 -24.23 6.73
N PRO A 51 -6.86 -23.29 6.00
CA PRO A 51 -5.70 -22.60 6.57
C PRO A 51 -6.06 -21.78 7.82
N CYS A 52 -7.29 -21.26 7.94
CA CYS A 52 -7.73 -20.58 9.15
C CYS A 52 -7.79 -21.51 10.37
N LEU A 53 -8.32 -22.73 10.21
CA LEU A 53 -8.38 -23.71 11.29
C LEU A 53 -6.99 -24.20 11.71
N GLU A 54 -6.12 -24.50 10.74
CA GLU A 54 -4.72 -24.89 11.01
C GLU A 54 -3.97 -23.79 11.78
N ILE A 55 -4.15 -22.52 11.42
CA ILE A 55 -3.55 -21.39 12.14
C ILE A 55 -4.14 -21.21 13.55
N ALA A 56 -5.44 -21.50 13.71
CA ALA A 56 -6.10 -21.42 15.02
C ALA A 56 -5.57 -22.48 15.99
N GLU A 57 -5.28 -23.68 15.50
CA GLU A 57 -4.63 -24.74 16.28
C GLU A 57 -3.14 -24.44 16.50
N ARG A 58 -2.45 -23.92 15.48
CA ARG A 58 -1.00 -23.72 15.44
C ARG A 58 -0.64 -22.34 14.87
N PRO A 59 -0.54 -21.30 15.70
CA PRO A 59 -0.31 -19.91 15.26
C PRO A 59 0.95 -19.71 14.41
N GLU A 60 1.96 -20.57 14.55
CA GLU A 60 3.19 -20.55 13.75
C GLU A 60 2.95 -20.86 12.27
N ASP A 61 1.91 -21.63 11.94
CA ASP A 61 1.57 -21.99 10.56
C ASP A 61 1.10 -20.77 9.75
N ALA A 62 0.85 -19.62 10.40
CA ALA A 62 0.63 -18.35 9.74
C ALA A 62 1.80 -17.96 8.81
N TYR A 63 3.03 -18.37 9.12
CA TYR A 63 4.20 -18.13 8.26
C TYR A 63 4.20 -19.02 7.01
N ARG A 64 3.48 -20.14 7.03
CA ARG A 64 3.40 -21.10 5.91
C ARG A 64 2.22 -20.79 4.98
N TYR A 65 1.07 -20.45 5.56
CA TYR A 65 -0.18 -20.29 4.81
C TYR A 65 -0.54 -18.85 4.46
N THR A 66 0.24 -17.85 4.90
CA THR A 66 -0.02 -16.44 4.61
C THR A 66 1.23 -15.72 4.10
N SER A 67 1.06 -14.50 3.59
CA SER A 67 2.17 -13.64 3.18
C SER A 67 3.02 -13.10 4.35
N LYS A 68 2.69 -13.43 5.61
CA LYS A 68 3.37 -12.91 6.81
C LYS A 68 4.89 -13.11 6.79
N GLY A 69 5.36 -14.24 6.27
CA GLY A 69 6.80 -14.53 6.19
C GLY A 69 7.61 -13.59 5.29
N ASN A 70 6.95 -12.87 4.38
CA ASN A 70 7.60 -11.95 3.44
C ASN A 70 7.04 -10.52 3.51
N LEU A 71 6.13 -10.22 4.44
CA LEU A 71 5.49 -8.92 4.56
C LEU A 71 6.24 -8.05 5.58
N VAL A 72 6.82 -6.95 5.11
CA VAL A 72 7.48 -5.94 5.95
C VAL A 72 6.67 -4.65 5.92
N ALA A 73 6.27 -4.16 7.10
CA ALA A 73 5.55 -2.90 7.22
C ALA A 73 6.53 -1.73 7.40
N VAL A 74 6.41 -0.71 6.54
CA VAL A 74 7.11 0.57 6.72
C VAL A 74 6.18 1.51 7.49
N ILE A 75 6.44 1.68 8.79
CA ILE A 75 5.64 2.52 9.69
C ILE A 75 6.42 3.80 9.99
N SER A 76 5.81 4.96 9.75
CA SER A 76 6.38 6.27 10.07
C SER A 76 5.30 7.18 10.63
N ASN A 77 5.67 7.99 11.63
CA ASN A 77 4.79 9.01 12.23
C ASN A 77 4.86 10.37 11.51
N GLY A 78 5.70 10.50 10.46
CA GLY A 78 5.76 11.70 9.62
C GLY A 78 6.50 12.91 10.21
N THR A 79 7.09 12.79 11.40
CA THR A 79 7.72 13.93 12.11
C THR A 79 9.10 14.32 11.58
N ALA A 80 9.68 13.53 10.65
CA ALA A 80 10.97 13.81 10.02
C ALA A 80 11.03 13.19 8.61
N VAL A 81 10.31 13.80 7.65
CA VAL A 81 10.38 13.35 6.25
C VAL A 81 11.56 14.04 5.56
N LEU A 82 12.68 13.33 5.39
CA LEU A 82 13.82 13.71 4.51
C LEU A 82 14.32 15.16 4.68
N GLY A 83 14.31 15.69 5.90
CA GLY A 83 14.79 17.04 6.21
C GLY A 83 13.77 18.17 6.01
N LEU A 84 12.53 17.85 5.65
CA LEU A 84 11.43 18.81 5.49
C LEU A 84 10.74 19.19 6.81
N GLY A 85 11.20 18.67 7.95
CA GLY A 85 10.56 18.83 9.26
C GLY A 85 9.33 17.93 9.44
N ASP A 86 8.47 18.31 10.38
CA ASP A 86 7.19 17.64 10.64
C ASP A 86 6.15 18.09 9.61
N ILE A 87 5.89 17.25 8.61
CA ILE A 87 4.82 17.44 7.62
C ILE A 87 3.60 16.57 7.92
N GLY A 88 3.57 15.94 9.10
CA GLY A 88 2.54 15.01 9.52
C GLY A 88 2.56 13.69 8.75
N ALA A 89 1.91 12.67 9.29
CA ALA A 89 1.70 11.39 8.62
C ALA A 89 0.81 11.48 7.35
N TRP A 90 0.25 12.66 7.06
CA TRP A 90 -0.73 12.93 6.01
C TRP A 90 -0.39 14.20 5.21
N PRO A 91 -0.05 14.11 3.91
CA PRO A 91 -0.25 15.21 2.96
C PRO A 91 -1.72 15.37 2.51
N ALA A 92 -2.66 14.59 3.07
CA ALA A 92 -3.96 14.31 2.44
C ALA A 92 -5.21 14.92 3.11
N ASN A 93 -5.12 15.80 4.11
CA ASN A 93 -6.31 16.47 4.65
C ASN A 93 -6.09 17.94 5.03
N ARG A 94 -6.23 18.85 4.06
CA ARG A 94 -6.55 20.26 4.32
C ARG A 94 -7.89 20.70 3.72
N SER A 95 -8.59 19.86 2.94
CA SER A 95 -9.83 20.26 2.24
C SER A 95 -11.13 19.61 2.76
N TRP A 96 -11.06 18.69 3.73
CA TRP A 96 -12.26 18.01 4.24
C TRP A 96 -12.89 18.67 5.47
N LYS A 97 -12.18 19.53 6.20
CA LYS A 97 -12.76 20.29 7.32
C LYS A 97 -13.58 21.53 6.91
N GLU A 98 -13.52 21.95 5.65
CA GLU A 98 -14.22 23.15 5.16
C GLU A 98 -15.48 22.84 4.32
N ARG A 99 -15.83 21.56 4.09
CA ARG A 99 -17.01 21.15 3.29
C ARG A 99 -17.91 20.16 4.01
N GLY A 100 -18.28 20.46 5.26
CA GLY A 100 -19.16 19.59 6.04
C GLY A 100 -19.77 20.28 7.24
N SER A 101 -20.53 21.35 7.00
CA SER A 101 -21.54 21.87 7.93
C SER A 101 -22.68 22.47 7.11
N SER A 102 -23.55 21.57 6.64
CA SER A 102 -24.93 21.80 6.23
C SER A 102 -25.71 20.53 6.49
#